data_AF-A0A4Y9PFK1-F1
#
_entry.id   AF-A0A4Y9PFK1-F1
#
_cell.length_a   1.000
_cell.length_b   1.000
_cell.length_c   1.000
_cell.angle_alpha   90.00
_cell.angle_beta   90.00
_cell.angle_gamma   90.00
#
_symmetry.space_group_name_H-M   'P 1'
#
loop_
_entity.id
_entity.type
_entity.pdbx_description
1 polymer ?
#
loop_
_entity_poly.entity_id
_entity_poly.type
_entity_poly.pdbx_seq_one_letter_code
_entity_poly.pdbx_strand_id
1 'polypeptide(L)'
;MPTRRCPCGTGLPYGECCGPLHDGTRTAATAEQLMRSRYSAFALGDTGYLLDTWHPDTRPAALDPGRDVRWTGLDVLATTGGSLLDREGTVEFRAHHVVAGRVGAQHETSRFVRDGGRWRYLDGVTPA
;
A
#
# COMPACT_ATOMS: atom_id res chain seq x y z
N MET A 1 -7.70 19.88 16.37
CA MET A 1 -7.46 19.88 14.91
C MET A 1 -8.03 18.58 14.35
N PRO A 2 -8.83 18.58 13.28
CA PRO A 2 -9.35 17.33 12.75
C PRO A 2 -8.18 16.48 12.25
N THR A 3 -8.00 15.31 12.86
CA THR A 3 -7.06 14.30 12.39
C THR A 3 -7.44 13.95 10.95
N ARG A 4 -6.54 14.18 9.99
CA ARG A 4 -6.81 13.84 8.59
C ARG A 4 -7.17 12.35 8.51
N ARG A 5 -8.24 12.02 7.81
CA ARG A 5 -8.62 10.62 7.57
C ARG A 5 -7.51 9.93 6.79
N CYS A 6 -7.36 8.63 7.05
CA CYS A 6 -6.37 7.83 6.35
C CYS A 6 -6.73 7.72 4.85
N PRO A 7 -5.79 7.94 3.92
CA PRO A 7 -6.05 7.81 2.49
C PRO A 7 -6.49 6.41 2.07
N CYS A 8 -6.10 5.35 2.79
CA CYS A 8 -6.37 3.94 2.43
C CYS A 8 -7.84 3.49 2.44
N GLY A 9 -8.80 4.41 2.64
CA GLY A 9 -10.23 4.12 2.53
C GLY A 9 -10.87 3.47 3.75
N THR A 10 -10.14 3.25 4.85
CA THR A 10 -10.70 2.65 6.09
C THR A 10 -11.62 3.59 6.87
N GLY A 11 -11.59 4.90 6.57
CA GLY A 11 -12.35 5.93 7.28
C GLY A 11 -11.76 6.35 8.63
N LEU A 12 -10.79 5.61 9.17
CA LEU A 12 -10.11 5.90 10.43
C LEU A 12 -9.19 7.13 10.34
N PRO A 13 -8.87 7.78 11.47
CA PRO A 13 -7.80 8.78 11.54
C PRO A 13 -6.46 8.19 11.06
N TYR A 14 -5.66 8.98 10.33
CA TYR A 14 -4.36 8.51 9.84
C TYR A 14 -3.46 7.97 10.97
N GLY A 15 -3.40 8.67 12.11
CA GLY A 15 -2.59 8.27 13.28
C GLY A 15 -3.04 6.98 13.97
N GLU A 16 -4.25 6.49 13.69
CA GLU A 16 -4.76 5.21 14.24
C GLU A 16 -4.68 4.08 13.20
N CYS A 17 -4.50 4.43 11.93
CA CYS A 17 -4.48 3.50 10.80
C CYS A 17 -3.06 3.29 10.26
N CYS A 18 -2.66 4.02 9.20
CA CYS A 18 -1.37 3.82 8.54
C CYS A 18 -0.21 4.60 9.19
N GLY A 19 -0.49 5.62 10.00
CA GLY A 19 0.54 6.41 10.69
C GLY A 19 1.54 5.55 11.48
N PRO A 20 1.07 4.66 12.37
CA PRO A 20 1.94 3.78 13.15
C PRO A 20 2.74 2.76 12.32
N LEU A 21 2.32 2.50 11.08
CA LEU A 21 3.08 1.64 10.16
C LEU A 21 4.20 2.45 9.50
N HIS A 22 3.89 3.68 9.07
CA HIS A 22 4.85 4.57 8.41
C HIS A 22 5.94 5.09 9.36
N ASP A 23 5.61 5.33 10.63
CA ASP A 23 6.58 5.75 11.66
C ASP A 23 7.38 4.59 12.26
N GLY A 24 7.06 3.35 11.89
CA GLY A 24 7.73 2.13 12.35
C GLY A 24 7.37 1.66 13.76
N THR A 25 6.40 2.29 14.44
CA THR A 25 5.96 1.88 15.78
C THR A 25 5.16 0.56 15.76
N ARG A 26 4.58 0.21 14.61
CA ARG A 26 3.92 -1.08 14.34
C ARG A 26 4.37 -1.64 12.99
N THR A 27 4.24 -2.95 12.83
CA THR A 27 4.39 -3.64 11.55
C THR A 27 3.05 -4.10 11.03
N ALA A 28 2.91 -4.21 9.70
CA ALA A 28 1.70 -4.76 9.11
C ALA A 28 1.50 -6.20 9.59
N ALA A 29 0.30 -6.50 10.06
CA ALA A 29 -0.11 -7.80 10.55
C ALA A 29 -0.58 -8.71 9.39
N THR A 30 -1.15 -8.12 8.34
CA THR A 30 -1.65 -8.81 7.15
C THR A 30 -1.12 -8.18 5.87
N ALA A 31 -1.15 -8.96 4.78
CA ALA A 31 -0.81 -8.46 3.44
C ALA A 31 -1.72 -7.29 3.02
N GLU A 32 -3.02 -7.36 3.33
CA GLU A 32 -3.95 -6.25 3.05
C GLU A 32 -3.59 -4.99 3.83
N GLN A 33 -3.22 -5.11 5.11
CA GLN A 33 -2.81 -3.96 5.90
C GLN A 33 -1.54 -3.32 5.32
N LEU A 34 -0.59 -4.15 4.85
CA LEU A 34 0.57 -3.64 4.16
C LEU A 34 0.19 -2.93 2.86
N MET A 35 -0.66 -3.54 2.03
CA MET A 35 -1.14 -2.93 0.78
C MET A 35 -1.78 -1.55 1.03
N ARG A 36 -2.69 -1.45 2.00
CA ARG A 36 -3.35 -0.19 2.39
C ARG A 36 -2.37 0.87 2.88
N SER A 37 -1.37 0.48 3.66
CA SER A 37 -0.32 1.40 4.10
C SER A 37 0.54 1.89 2.93
N ARG A 38 0.95 0.99 2.02
CA ARG A 38 1.69 1.37 0.81
C ARG A 38 0.90 2.35 -0.05
N TYR A 39 -0.40 2.14 -0.25
CA TYR A 39 -1.26 3.11 -0.93
C TYR A 39 -1.24 4.48 -0.23
N SER A 40 -1.34 4.51 1.10
CA SER A 40 -1.29 5.77 1.85
C SER A 40 0.07 6.46 1.72
N ALA A 41 1.16 5.69 1.68
CA ALA A 41 2.50 6.22 1.43
C ALA A 41 2.61 6.82 0.02
N PHE A 42 2.06 6.20 -1.02
CA PHE A 42 1.94 6.80 -2.35
C PHE A 42 1.14 8.11 -2.31
N ALA A 43 0.00 8.13 -1.62
CA ALA A 43 -0.85 9.32 -1.51
C ALA A 43 -0.17 10.48 -0.74
N LEU A 44 0.75 10.17 0.18
CA LEU A 44 1.47 11.14 0.99
C LEU A 44 2.88 11.46 0.45
N GLY A 45 3.35 10.74 -0.56
CA GLY A 45 4.70 10.88 -1.12
C GLY A 45 5.81 10.31 -0.23
N ASP A 46 5.51 9.36 0.65
CA ASP A 46 6.48 8.70 1.53
C ASP A 46 7.20 7.56 0.80
N THR A 47 8.20 7.92 0.01
CA THR A 47 9.02 6.96 -0.75
C THR A 47 9.92 6.12 0.14
N GLY A 48 10.30 6.61 1.31
CA GLY A 48 11.11 5.88 2.29
C GLY A 48 10.38 4.62 2.76
N TYR A 49 9.12 4.77 3.18
CA TYR A 49 8.29 3.63 3.57
C TYR A 49 8.06 2.64 2.42
N LEU A 50 7.86 3.13 1.20
CA LEU A 50 7.65 2.28 0.03
C LEU A 50 8.86 1.40 -0.29
N LEU A 51 10.07 1.93 -0.12
CA LEU A 51 11.32 1.21 -0.33
C LEU A 51 11.65 0.24 0.81
N ASP A 52 11.34 0.61 2.06
CA ASP A 52 11.55 -0.25 3.23
C ASP A 52 10.65 -1.49 3.22
N THR A 53 9.40 -1.30 2.79
CA THR A 53 8.41 -2.38 2.69
C THR A 53 8.47 -3.17 1.39
N TRP A 54 9.47 -2.92 0.54
CA TRP A 54 9.71 -3.70 -0.67
C TRP A 54 10.59 -4.92 -0.37
N HIS A 55 10.35 -6.02 -1.04
CA HIS A 55 11.24 -7.18 -1.01
C HIS A 55 12.61 -6.84 -1.62
N PRO A 56 13.73 -7.18 -0.97
CA PRO A 56 15.07 -6.81 -1.45
C PRO A 56 15.34 -7.29 -2.89
N ASP A 57 14.84 -8.47 -3.26
CA ASP A 57 15.10 -9.06 -4.58
C ASP A 57 14.46 -8.30 -5.75
N THR A 58 13.36 -7.58 -5.51
CA THR A 58 12.59 -6.89 -6.55
C THR A 58 12.55 -5.38 -6.36
N ARG A 59 13.25 -4.86 -5.34
CA ARG A 59 13.23 -3.44 -4.99
C ARG A 59 13.91 -2.60 -6.07
N PRO A 60 13.23 -1.61 -6.65
CA PRO A 60 13.87 -0.68 -7.58
C PRO A 60 14.90 0.19 -6.86
N ALA A 61 15.94 0.63 -7.58
CA ALA A 61 16.99 1.50 -7.02
C ALA A 61 16.46 2.89 -6.63
N ALA A 62 15.44 3.37 -7.34
CA ALA A 62 14.73 4.60 -7.05
C ALA A 62 13.23 4.41 -7.37
N LEU A 63 12.38 5.06 -6.58
CA LEU A 63 10.94 5.08 -6.79
C LEU A 63 10.48 6.52 -6.93
N ASP A 64 9.92 6.86 -8.09
CA ASP A 64 9.20 8.10 -8.31
C ASP A 64 7.70 7.82 -8.16
N PRO A 65 7.04 8.31 -7.08
CA PRO A 65 5.61 8.11 -6.88
C PRO A 65 4.75 8.93 -7.85
N GLY A 66 5.37 9.75 -8.73
CA GLY A 66 4.69 10.57 -9.70
C GLY A 66 4.09 11.81 -9.05
N ARG A 67 4.82 12.93 -9.07
CA ARG A 67 4.38 14.21 -8.45
C ARG A 67 3.04 14.74 -8.98
N ASP A 68 2.62 14.32 -10.18
CA ASP A 68 1.38 14.75 -10.82
C ASP A 68 0.20 13.79 -10.61
N VAL A 69 0.40 12.72 -9.83
CA VAL A 69 -0.63 11.73 -9.52
C VAL A 69 -1.26 12.07 -8.17
N ARG A 70 -2.54 12.42 -8.19
CA ARG A 70 -3.33 12.55 -6.95
C ARG A 70 -4.14 11.29 -6.73
N TRP A 71 -3.74 10.49 -5.75
CA TRP A 71 -4.52 9.35 -5.28
C TRP A 71 -5.78 9.80 -4.53
N THR A 72 -6.95 9.26 -4.90
CA THR A 72 -8.26 9.72 -4.40
C THR A 72 -9.06 8.65 -3.67
N GLY A 73 -8.82 7.37 -3.96
CA GLY A 73 -9.43 6.27 -3.24
C GLY A 73 -8.75 4.92 -3.50
N LEU A 74 -9.04 3.95 -2.63
CA LEU A 74 -8.57 2.59 -2.72
C LEU A 74 -9.72 1.62 -2.42
N ASP A 75 -10.01 0.74 -3.36
CA ASP A 75 -10.90 -0.40 -3.18
C ASP A 75 -10.07 -1.68 -3.12
N VAL A 76 -10.19 -2.45 -2.04
CA VAL A 76 -9.65 -3.82 -2.00
C VAL A 76 -10.75 -4.74 -2.52
N LEU A 77 -10.46 -5.42 -3.63
CA LEU A 77 -11.42 -6.26 -4.36
C LEU A 77 -11.40 -7.70 -3.86
N ALA A 78 -10.19 -8.25 -3.65
CA ALA A 78 -10.00 -9.60 -3.14
C ALA A 78 -8.67 -9.74 -2.39
N THR A 79 -8.63 -10.67 -1.44
CA THR A 79 -7.41 -11.07 -0.76
C THR A 79 -7.33 -12.60 -0.74
N THR A 80 -6.13 -13.14 -0.94
CA THR A 80 -5.88 -14.59 -0.82
C THR A 80 -4.66 -14.81 0.06
N GLY A 81 -4.78 -15.61 1.11
CA GLY A 81 -3.74 -15.75 2.13
C GLY A 81 -3.48 -14.41 2.85
N GLY A 82 -2.23 -14.17 3.23
CA GLY A 82 -1.85 -12.88 3.82
C GLY A 82 -2.33 -12.65 5.25
N SER A 83 -2.81 -13.69 5.94
CA SER A 83 -3.23 -13.63 7.35
C SER A 83 -2.03 -13.67 8.32
N LEU A 84 -2.31 -13.57 9.62
CA LEU A 84 -1.29 -13.64 10.68
C LEU A 84 -0.45 -14.93 10.67
N LEU A 85 -0.97 -16.01 10.09
CA LEU A 85 -0.33 -17.33 10.07
C LEU A 85 0.33 -17.64 8.71
N ASP A 86 0.00 -16.86 7.68
CA ASP A 86 0.50 -17.07 6.34
C ASP A 86 1.91 -16.51 6.17
N ARG A 87 2.61 -17.07 5.19
CA ARG A 87 3.91 -16.59 4.72
C ARG A 87 3.82 -15.83 3.40
N GLU A 88 2.73 -15.98 2.68
CA GLU A 88 2.48 -15.36 1.39
C GLU A 88 1.03 -14.89 1.33
N GLY A 89 0.76 -13.88 0.51
CA GLY A 89 -0.58 -13.40 0.29
C GLY A 89 -0.67 -12.54 -0.96
N THR A 90 -1.86 -12.47 -1.54
CA THR A 90 -2.15 -11.57 -2.64
C THR A 90 -3.28 -10.63 -2.28
N VAL A 91 -3.23 -9.42 -2.82
CA VAL A 91 -4.25 -8.40 -2.65
C VAL A 91 -4.56 -7.83 -4.03
N GLU A 92 -5.77 -8.08 -4.49
CA GLU A 92 -6.35 -7.44 -5.66
C GLU A 92 -7.03 -6.15 -5.23
N PHE A 93 -6.67 -5.06 -5.89
CA PHE A 93 -7.20 -3.74 -5.55
C PHE A 93 -7.37 -2.85 -6.77
N ARG A 94 -8.18 -1.82 -6.59
CA ARG A 94 -8.35 -0.71 -7.52
C ARG A 94 -7.98 0.60 -6.82
N ALA A 95 -6.92 1.23 -7.28
CA ALA A 95 -6.44 2.51 -6.77
C ALA A 95 -6.88 3.63 -7.72
N HIS A 96 -7.78 4.49 -7.24
CA HIS A 96 -8.30 5.63 -7.98
C HIS A 96 -7.34 6.81 -7.89
N HIS A 97 -7.14 7.48 -9.02
CA HIS A 97 -6.25 8.61 -9.12
C HIS A 97 -6.80 9.69 -10.06
N VAL A 98 -6.22 10.89 -9.94
CA VAL A 98 -6.40 11.99 -10.88
C VAL A 98 -5.02 12.41 -11.37
N VAL A 99 -4.82 12.36 -12.69
CA VAL A 99 -3.57 12.79 -13.34
C VAL A 99 -3.92 13.87 -14.36
N ALA A 100 -3.30 15.04 -14.23
CA ALA A 100 -3.58 16.20 -15.09
C ALA A 100 -5.09 16.50 -15.24
N GLY A 101 -5.85 16.37 -14.15
CA GLY A 101 -7.30 16.61 -14.12
C GLY A 101 -8.17 15.47 -14.67
N ARG A 102 -7.57 14.38 -15.18
CA ARG A 102 -8.30 13.20 -15.66
C ARG A 102 -8.41 12.16 -14.57
N VAL A 103 -9.64 11.73 -14.29
CA VAL A 103 -9.93 10.63 -13.36
C VAL A 103 -9.56 9.32 -14.03
N GLY A 104 -8.84 8.47 -13.31
CA GLY A 104 -8.46 7.14 -13.72
C GLY A 104 -8.42 6.19 -12.52
N ALA A 105 -8.22 4.91 -12.81
CA ALA A 105 -8.01 3.90 -11.80
C ALA A 105 -7.00 2.86 -12.28
N GLN A 106 -6.13 2.44 -11.38
CA GLN A 106 -5.22 1.31 -11.59
C GLN A 106 -5.82 0.09 -10.92
N HIS A 107 -6.00 -0.99 -11.68
CA HIS A 107 -6.39 -2.29 -11.16
C HIS A 107 -5.16 -3.18 -11.17
N GLU A 108 -4.80 -3.74 -10.02
CA GLU A 108 -3.64 -4.60 -9.87
C GLU A 108 -3.89 -5.70 -8.84
N THR A 109 -3.26 -6.85 -9.05
CA THR A 109 -3.10 -7.90 -8.04
C THR A 109 -1.65 -7.90 -7.57
N SER A 110 -1.41 -7.38 -6.37
CA SER A 110 -0.10 -7.38 -5.74
C SER A 110 0.15 -8.67 -4.94
N ARG A 111 1.39 -9.16 -4.96
CA ARG A 111 1.86 -10.29 -4.17
C ARG A 111 2.76 -9.81 -3.03
N PHE A 112 2.59 -10.43 -1.87
CA PHE A 112 3.30 -10.11 -0.65
C PHE A 112 3.86 -11.38 -0.04
N VAL A 113 5.03 -11.26 0.56
CA VAL A 113 5.71 -12.34 1.28
C VAL A 113 6.11 -11.87 2.67
N ARG A 114 6.10 -12.77 3.63
CA ARG A 114 6.52 -12.50 5.00
C ARG A 114 7.96 -12.95 5.17
N ASP A 115 8.86 -11.98 5.18
CA ASP A 115 10.30 -12.17 5.34
C ASP A 115 10.76 -11.55 6.66
N GLY A 116 11.56 -12.28 7.45
CA GLY A 116 12.04 -11.80 8.75
C GLY A 116 10.91 -11.41 9.73
N GLY A 117 9.73 -12.02 9.60
CA GLY A 117 8.55 -11.70 10.40
C GLY A 117 7.77 -10.46 9.95
N ARG A 118 8.17 -9.81 8.84
CA ARG A 118 7.53 -8.61 8.29
C ARG A 118 6.97 -8.91 6.91
N TRP A 119 5.78 -8.40 6.62
CA TRP A 119 5.25 -8.42 5.25
C TRP A 119 6.08 -7.47 4.37
N ARG A 120 6.40 -7.92 3.16
CA ARG A 120 7.06 -7.15 2.11
C ARG A 120 6.32 -7.33 0.79
N TYR A 121 6.25 -6.25 0.01
CA TYR A 121 5.75 -6.28 -1.36
C TYR A 121 6.77 -6.96 -2.26
N LEU A 122 6.35 -8.01 -2.97
CA LEU A 122 7.20 -8.73 -3.90
C LEU A 122 7.08 -8.11 -5.30
N ASP A 123 5.90 -8.17 -5.88
CA ASP A 123 5.58 -7.57 -7.17
C ASP A 123 4.06 -7.47 -7.33
N GLY A 124 3.60 -7.06 -8.50
CA GLY A 124 2.20 -7.09 -8.84
C GLY A 124 1.97 -7.13 -10.33
N VAL A 125 0.79 -7.61 -10.71
CA VAL A 125 0.39 -7.78 -12.10
C VAL A 125 -0.92 -7.05 -12.34
N THR A 126 -1.03 -6.40 -13.50
CA THR A 126 -2.30 -5.86 -13.97
C THR A 126 -3.14 -7.02 -14.51
N PRO A 127 -4.32 -7.30 -13.95
CA PRO A 127 -5.22 -8.30 -14.51
C PRO A 127 -5.62 -7.90 -15.94
N ALA A 128 -5.70 -8.89 -16.82
CA ALA A 128 -6.01 -8.73 -18.24
C ALA A 128 -7.47 -8.33 -18.51
#